data_AF-A0A8J4UL76-F1
#
_entry.id   AF-A0A8J4UL76-F1
#
_cell.length_a   1.000
_cell.length_b   1.000
_cell.length_c   1.000
_cell.angle_alpha   90.00
_cell.angle_beta   90.00
_cell.angle_gamma   90.00
#
_symmetry.space_group_name_H-M   'P 1'
#
loop_
_entity.id
_entity.type
_entity.pdbx_description
1 polymer ?
#
loop_
_entity_poly.entity_id
_entity_poly.type
_entity_poly.pdbx_seq_one_letter_code
_entity_poly.pdbx_strand_id
1 'polypeptide(L)'
;MTRAQVCFVVLSFLGLVSGSREFETLAHLRAKSSDETQTRAVLELMKRLLGETSREFVVSVNGSLSSDGLDVCELRSGRDHKVVVVVGSSGVAAAAGVYHYLKYYCSCHVSWSGDQLRVPRPLPRITGVLRISTQHRFRYYQNVCTQSYSTVWWDWPRWQREIDWMALNGINLPLAFTGQEALWQKLYTTLGLNQTELDEFFTGPAFLAWNRMGNLFKWGGPLPQSWHTKQLSLQVKILERMRSLGMIPVLPAFSGIVPHGIMRLFPKANVTKLKPWSHFNCTYSCAYVLEPRDPLFQRIGSLFLLQLVKEFGSDHIYNTDTFNEMNPPSSDPAYLTSVSRAVFNSMTSVDPQAVWLMQGWLFVNNPEFWKPPQIKALLNGVPQGRMIVLDLFAESMPVFNFTQSFYGQPFIWCMLHNFGGNSGLFGAVERVNSGPFEAQKFPGSTLVGLGIAPEGIEQNPAIYELMAELAWHEEAVNLTEWAALYAWRRYGNTNESLALAWRLLFGSVYNCTIPAYKNHNRSPMVHRPSLKMQTDIWYNPRDVYEAWKLLLEVAPSLRSVDTFRYDLVDVTRQAVQLLTTQFYIEIRDSFQ
;
A
#
# COMPACT_ATOMS: atom_id res chain seq x y z
N MET A 1 -14.97 -15.10 -74.69
CA MET A 1 -13.90 -14.20 -74.21
C MET A 1 -14.55 -13.02 -73.52
N THR A 2 -14.64 -13.06 -72.19
CA THR A 2 -15.07 -11.92 -71.37
C THR A 2 -14.48 -12.15 -69.98
N ARG A 3 -13.56 -11.27 -69.59
CA ARG A 3 -12.90 -11.22 -68.29
C ARG A 3 -13.88 -10.65 -67.26
N ALA A 4 -14.03 -11.30 -66.12
CA ALA A 4 -14.56 -10.69 -64.90
C ALA A 4 -13.43 -10.68 -63.86
N GLN A 5 -13.05 -9.49 -63.43
CA GLN A 5 -12.11 -9.26 -62.33
C GLN A 5 -12.80 -9.55 -61.00
N VAL A 6 -12.17 -10.36 -60.15
CA VAL A 6 -12.50 -10.47 -58.73
C VAL A 6 -11.28 -9.96 -57.96
N CYS A 7 -11.45 -8.83 -57.29
CA CYS A 7 -10.48 -8.28 -56.34
C CYS A 7 -10.46 -9.12 -55.07
N PHE A 8 -9.30 -9.68 -54.72
CA PHE A 8 -9.05 -10.21 -53.38
C PHE A 8 -8.60 -9.07 -52.47
N VAL A 9 -9.42 -8.73 -51.47
CA VAL A 9 -9.03 -7.85 -50.36
C VAL A 9 -8.29 -8.71 -49.34
N VAL A 10 -7.00 -8.43 -49.16
CA VAL A 10 -6.20 -9.01 -48.07
C VAL A 10 -6.47 -8.18 -46.81
N LEU A 11 -7.35 -8.67 -45.95
CA LEU A 11 -7.54 -8.16 -44.60
C LEU A 11 -6.34 -8.61 -43.74
N SER A 12 -5.41 -7.69 -43.53
CA SER A 12 -4.32 -7.87 -42.57
C SER A 12 -4.87 -7.63 -41.16
N PHE A 13 -5.06 -8.70 -40.38
CA PHE A 13 -5.29 -8.62 -38.95
C PHE A 13 -4.01 -8.13 -38.26
N LEU A 14 -3.91 -6.82 -38.00
CA LEU A 14 -2.98 -6.28 -37.01
C LEU A 14 -3.59 -6.54 -35.63
N GLY A 15 -3.15 -7.62 -34.99
CA GLY A 15 -3.34 -7.78 -33.55
C GLY A 15 -2.64 -6.62 -32.85
N LEU A 16 -3.42 -5.73 -32.22
CA LEU A 16 -2.93 -4.79 -31.23
C LEU A 16 -2.45 -5.60 -30.03
N VAL A 17 -1.17 -5.98 -30.03
CA VAL A 17 -0.48 -6.39 -28.81
C VAL A 17 -0.45 -5.15 -27.94
N SER A 18 -1.29 -5.11 -26.90
CA SER A 18 -1.25 -4.08 -25.87
C SER A 18 0.02 -4.28 -25.04
N GLY A 19 1.17 -3.87 -25.59
CA GLY A 19 2.41 -3.77 -24.84
C GLY A 19 2.24 -2.71 -23.76
N SER A 20 2.54 -3.06 -22.51
CA SER A 20 2.65 -2.09 -21.42
C SER A 20 3.64 -1.00 -21.84
N ARG A 21 3.27 0.26 -21.63
CA ARG A 21 4.15 1.39 -21.99
C ARG A 21 5.35 1.39 -21.06
N GLU A 22 6.54 1.12 -21.58
CA GLU A 22 7.77 1.23 -20.81
C GLU A 22 8.16 2.70 -20.58
N PHE A 23 8.62 2.99 -19.37
CA PHE A 23 9.12 4.31 -18.98
C PHE A 23 10.61 4.21 -18.67
N GLU A 24 11.46 4.59 -19.63
CA GLU A 24 12.93 4.62 -19.45
C GLU A 24 13.34 5.46 -18.24
N THR A 25 12.58 6.52 -17.95
CA THR A 25 12.76 7.39 -16.78
C THR A 25 12.57 6.69 -15.44
N LEU A 26 12.05 5.46 -15.41
CA LEU A 26 11.90 4.64 -14.21
C LEU A 26 12.91 3.48 -14.15
N ALA A 27 13.70 3.27 -15.22
CA ALA A 27 14.59 2.12 -15.33
C ALA A 27 15.67 2.07 -14.23
N HIS A 28 16.06 3.23 -13.72
CA HIS A 28 17.03 3.38 -12.62
C HIS A 28 16.45 3.01 -11.25
N LEU A 29 15.12 2.96 -11.10
CA LEU A 29 14.46 2.49 -9.88
C LEU A 29 14.53 0.96 -9.83
N ARG A 30 15.60 0.45 -9.23
CA ARG A 30 15.88 -0.98 -9.06
C ARG A 30 16.66 -1.21 -7.77
N ALA A 31 16.76 -2.47 -7.34
CA ALA A 31 17.59 -2.86 -6.21
C ALA A 31 19.05 -2.37 -6.39
N LYS A 32 19.60 -1.72 -5.36
CA LYS A 32 20.99 -1.22 -5.36
C LYS A 32 21.97 -2.17 -4.67
N SER A 33 21.48 -3.05 -3.80
CA SER A 33 22.30 -4.04 -3.09
C SER A 33 22.80 -5.12 -4.03
N SER A 34 24.02 -5.62 -3.81
CA SER A 34 24.55 -6.74 -4.61
C SER A 34 23.71 -8.00 -4.45
N ASP A 35 23.75 -8.88 -5.46
CA ASP A 35 23.08 -10.18 -5.44
C ASP A 35 23.47 -11.01 -4.20
N GLU A 36 24.73 -10.94 -3.77
CA GLU A 36 25.22 -11.62 -2.57
C GLU A 36 24.62 -11.06 -1.28
N THR A 37 24.45 -9.73 -1.20
CA THR A 37 23.81 -9.05 -0.07
C THR A 37 22.34 -9.45 0.00
N GLN A 38 21.65 -9.43 -1.14
CA GLN A 38 20.25 -9.82 -1.24
C GLN A 38 20.06 -11.30 -0.91
N THR A 39 20.93 -12.18 -1.41
CA THR A 39 20.93 -13.61 -1.07
C THR A 39 21.02 -13.81 0.44
N ARG A 40 21.99 -13.16 1.09
CA ARG A 40 22.16 -13.25 2.55
C ARG A 40 20.94 -12.75 3.31
N ALA A 41 20.37 -11.62 2.88
CA ALA A 41 19.19 -11.04 3.50
C ALA A 41 17.97 -11.97 3.46
N VAL A 42 17.80 -12.72 2.36
CA VAL A 42 16.74 -13.73 2.22
C VAL A 42 17.04 -14.96 3.08
N LEU A 43 18.28 -15.45 3.12
CA LEU A 43 18.65 -16.57 4.01
C LEU A 43 18.40 -16.24 5.49
N GLU A 44 18.69 -15.01 5.91
CA GLU A 44 18.38 -14.54 7.27
C GLU A 44 16.87 -14.45 7.55
N LEU A 45 16.07 -14.02 6.56
CA LEU A 45 14.61 -14.08 6.63
C LEU A 45 14.14 -15.51 6.86
N MET A 46 14.62 -16.44 6.04
CA MET A 46 14.24 -17.85 6.11
C MET A 46 14.63 -18.48 7.44
N LYS A 47 15.80 -18.13 7.98
CA LYS A 47 16.21 -18.60 9.30
C LYS A 47 15.25 -18.11 10.40
N ARG A 48 14.78 -16.86 10.34
CA ARG A 48 13.77 -16.36 11.29
C ARG A 48 12.41 -17.03 11.11
N LEU A 49 12.01 -17.28 9.85
CA LEU A 49 10.70 -17.84 9.53
C LEU A 49 10.62 -19.35 9.82
N LEU A 50 11.60 -20.13 9.37
CA LEU A 50 11.56 -21.60 9.31
C LEU A 50 12.53 -22.28 10.28
N GLY A 51 13.38 -21.53 10.98
CA GLY A 51 14.41 -22.09 11.86
C GLY A 51 15.34 -23.03 11.10
N GLU A 52 15.56 -24.22 11.64
CA GLU A 52 16.46 -25.24 11.05
C GLU A 52 15.97 -25.79 9.70
N THR A 53 14.65 -25.78 9.43
CA THR A 53 14.09 -26.22 8.15
C THR A 53 14.54 -25.34 6.99
N SER A 54 15.00 -24.11 7.26
CA SER A 54 15.59 -23.24 6.22
C SER A 54 16.80 -23.86 5.50
N ARG A 55 17.51 -24.82 6.12
CA ARG A 55 18.63 -25.54 5.49
C ARG A 55 18.21 -26.46 4.35
N GLU A 56 16.93 -26.81 4.27
CA GLU A 56 16.36 -27.60 3.18
C GLU A 56 16.06 -26.73 1.93
N PHE A 57 16.43 -25.45 1.97
CA PHE A 57 16.31 -24.52 0.85
C PHE A 57 17.69 -23.97 0.46
N VAL A 58 17.99 -24.02 -0.83
CA VAL A 58 19.17 -23.40 -1.43
C VAL A 58 18.72 -22.17 -2.20
N VAL A 59 18.94 -20.99 -1.61
CA VAL A 59 18.46 -19.72 -2.17
C VAL A 59 19.63 -18.89 -2.69
N SER A 60 19.43 -18.30 -3.86
CA SER A 60 20.35 -17.33 -4.46
C SER A 60 19.58 -16.24 -5.21
N VAL A 61 20.20 -15.08 -5.30
CA VAL A 61 19.76 -13.97 -6.17
C VAL A 61 20.70 -13.92 -7.36
N ASN A 62 20.13 -13.75 -8.55
CA ASN A 62 20.86 -13.50 -9.78
C ASN A 62 20.13 -12.42 -10.57
N GLY A 63 20.62 -11.18 -10.50
CA GLY A 63 20.05 -10.03 -11.20
C GLY A 63 19.99 -10.23 -12.72
N SER A 64 20.82 -11.10 -13.30
CA SER A 64 20.79 -11.41 -14.74
C SER A 64 19.64 -12.33 -15.15
N LEU A 65 18.84 -12.85 -14.22
CA LEU A 65 17.68 -13.72 -14.51
C LEU A 65 16.55 -12.96 -15.24
N SER A 66 16.57 -11.64 -15.15
CA SER A 66 15.66 -10.72 -15.81
C SER A 66 16.44 -9.55 -16.41
N SER A 67 16.11 -9.16 -17.64
CA SER A 67 16.75 -8.05 -18.36
C SER A 67 15.86 -6.83 -18.57
N ASP A 68 14.55 -6.96 -18.37
CA ASP A 68 13.53 -5.90 -18.56
C ASP A 68 13.21 -5.14 -17.25
N GLY A 69 13.76 -5.60 -16.12
CA GLY A 69 13.52 -5.04 -14.80
C GLY A 69 12.22 -5.52 -14.16
N LEU A 70 11.57 -6.55 -14.72
CA LEU A 70 10.48 -7.27 -14.09
C LEU A 70 11.02 -8.39 -13.21
N ASP A 71 10.42 -8.56 -12.03
CA ASP A 71 10.89 -9.59 -11.09
C ASP A 71 10.49 -10.99 -11.55
N VAL A 72 11.42 -11.94 -11.42
CA VAL A 72 11.24 -13.34 -11.76
C VAL A 72 11.89 -14.24 -10.72
N CYS A 73 11.29 -15.40 -10.49
CA CYS A 73 11.83 -16.43 -9.63
C CYS A 73 11.71 -17.81 -10.30
N GLU A 74 12.75 -18.63 -10.16
CA GLU A 74 12.77 -20.02 -10.60
C GLU A 74 12.93 -20.96 -9.41
N LEU A 75 12.10 -22.00 -9.37
CA LEU A 75 12.11 -23.03 -8.33
C LEU A 75 12.25 -24.41 -8.95
N ARG A 76 13.06 -25.26 -8.30
CA ARG A 76 13.21 -26.67 -8.68
C ARG A 76 13.64 -27.52 -7.48
N SER A 77 13.37 -28.81 -7.51
CA SER A 77 14.00 -29.73 -6.56
C SER A 77 15.48 -29.92 -6.89
N GLY A 78 16.32 -30.03 -5.85
CA GLY A 78 17.72 -30.43 -5.98
C GLY A 78 17.87 -31.83 -6.57
N ARG A 79 19.07 -32.18 -7.05
CA ARG A 79 19.33 -33.48 -7.71
C ARG A 79 19.04 -34.70 -6.82
N ASP A 80 19.20 -34.55 -5.51
CA ASP A 80 18.91 -35.58 -4.51
C ASP A 80 17.45 -35.52 -3.98
N HIS A 81 16.66 -34.57 -4.48
CA HIS A 81 15.29 -34.26 -4.05
C HIS A 81 15.12 -33.96 -2.56
N LYS A 82 16.20 -33.61 -1.84
CA LYS A 82 16.16 -33.26 -0.41
C LYS A 82 16.03 -31.75 -0.18
N VAL A 83 16.41 -30.96 -1.18
CA VAL A 83 16.37 -29.50 -1.10
C VAL A 83 15.51 -28.89 -2.19
N VAL A 84 15.00 -27.68 -1.92
CA VAL A 84 14.38 -26.83 -2.93
C VAL A 84 15.37 -25.72 -3.29
N VAL A 85 15.69 -25.62 -4.58
CA VAL A 85 16.55 -24.57 -5.12
C VAL A 85 15.67 -23.42 -5.58
N VAL A 86 15.95 -22.21 -5.10
CA VAL A 86 15.23 -20.98 -5.45
C VAL A 86 16.22 -19.95 -5.99
N VAL A 87 15.96 -19.42 -7.18
CA VAL A 87 16.77 -18.36 -7.80
C VAL A 87 15.86 -17.20 -8.16
N GLY A 88 16.02 -16.05 -7.50
CA GLY A 88 15.26 -14.83 -7.80
C GLY A 88 16.09 -13.80 -8.56
N SER A 89 15.46 -12.96 -9.38
CA SER A 89 16.08 -11.76 -9.99
C SER A 89 16.44 -10.69 -8.96
N SER A 90 15.78 -10.73 -7.79
CA SER A 90 16.00 -9.85 -6.66
C SER A 90 15.73 -10.61 -5.35
N GLY A 91 16.11 -10.04 -4.21
CA GLY A 91 15.83 -10.62 -2.89
C GLY A 91 14.32 -10.78 -2.64
N VAL A 92 13.52 -9.78 -3.02
CA VAL A 92 12.05 -9.85 -2.95
C VAL A 92 11.48 -10.93 -3.87
N ALA A 93 12.01 -11.12 -5.08
CA ALA A 93 11.57 -12.19 -5.98
C ALA A 93 11.91 -13.58 -5.42
N ALA A 94 13.10 -13.74 -4.84
CA ALA A 94 13.51 -14.97 -4.17
C ALA A 94 12.62 -15.29 -2.95
N ALA A 95 12.34 -14.29 -2.10
CA ALA A 95 11.46 -14.44 -0.94
C ALA A 95 10.02 -14.79 -1.35
N ALA A 96 9.47 -14.12 -2.38
CA ALA A 96 8.16 -14.43 -2.94
C ALA A 96 8.09 -15.85 -3.52
N GLY A 97 9.16 -16.30 -4.20
CA GLY A 97 9.27 -17.69 -4.67
C GLY A 97 9.26 -18.71 -3.54
N VAL A 98 10.05 -18.48 -2.49
CA VAL A 98 10.01 -19.33 -1.28
C VAL A 98 8.59 -19.36 -0.70
N TYR A 99 7.92 -18.20 -0.58
CA TYR A 99 6.56 -18.16 -0.06
C TYR A 99 5.56 -18.89 -0.97
N HIS A 100 5.68 -18.75 -2.30
CA HIS A 100 4.87 -19.51 -3.25
C HIS A 100 5.01 -21.01 -3.02
N TYR A 101 6.23 -21.52 -2.89
CA TYR A 101 6.46 -22.93 -2.57
C TYR A 101 5.81 -23.33 -1.24
N LEU A 102 6.02 -22.53 -0.19
CA LEU A 102 5.39 -22.76 1.11
C LEU A 102 3.85 -22.83 1.00
N LYS A 103 3.23 -21.94 0.22
CA LYS A 103 1.77 -21.90 0.03
C LYS A 103 1.23 -23.11 -0.72
N TYR A 104 1.74 -23.38 -1.91
CA TYR A 104 1.12 -24.34 -2.84
C TYR A 104 1.66 -25.75 -2.75
N TYR A 105 2.87 -25.93 -2.21
CA TYR A 105 3.46 -27.26 -2.02
C TYR A 105 3.38 -27.69 -0.56
N CYS A 106 3.62 -26.79 0.39
CA CYS A 106 3.66 -27.12 1.82
C CYS A 106 2.39 -26.79 2.59
N SER A 107 1.35 -26.24 1.95
CA SER A 107 0.11 -25.77 2.59
C SER A 107 0.37 -24.85 3.79
N CYS A 108 1.41 -24.02 3.72
CA CYS A 108 1.79 -23.08 4.76
C CYS A 108 1.21 -21.68 4.50
N HIS A 109 1.17 -20.85 5.54
CA HIS A 109 0.64 -19.50 5.47
C HIS A 109 1.35 -18.56 6.47
N VAL A 110 1.54 -17.31 6.07
CA VAL A 110 2.19 -16.27 6.88
C VAL A 110 1.32 -15.03 6.89
N SER A 111 0.93 -14.54 8.07
CA SER A 111 0.06 -13.35 8.20
C SER A 111 0.34 -12.55 9.46
N TRP A 112 -0.23 -11.35 9.57
CA TRP A 112 -0.10 -10.55 10.80
C TRP A 112 -0.69 -11.24 12.04
N SER A 113 -1.77 -12.01 11.84
CA SER A 113 -2.52 -12.66 12.92
C SER A 113 -1.95 -14.02 13.35
N GLY A 114 -0.87 -14.48 12.72
CA GLY A 114 -0.24 -15.76 13.01
C GLY A 114 0.20 -16.49 11.75
N ASP A 115 0.99 -17.53 11.99
CA ASP A 115 1.66 -18.32 10.95
C ASP A 115 1.27 -19.80 11.07
N GLN A 116 1.12 -20.46 9.93
CA GLN A 116 0.95 -21.91 9.81
C GLN A 116 2.14 -22.44 9.01
N LEU A 117 3.17 -22.91 9.71
CA LEU A 117 4.47 -23.27 9.12
C LEU A 117 4.83 -24.74 9.35
N ARG A 118 3.84 -25.64 9.35
CA ARG A 118 4.07 -27.09 9.37
C ARG A 118 4.53 -27.57 8.00
N VAL A 119 5.82 -27.34 7.72
CA VAL A 119 6.47 -27.77 6.48
C VAL A 119 6.57 -29.31 6.44
N PRO A 120 6.06 -29.98 5.38
CA PRO A 120 6.15 -31.44 5.26
C PRO A 120 7.59 -31.94 5.20
N ARG A 121 7.83 -33.14 5.75
CA ARG A 121 9.11 -33.86 5.62
C ARG A 121 8.85 -35.29 5.13
N PRO A 122 9.37 -35.68 3.95
CA PRO A 122 10.25 -34.90 3.06
C PRO A 122 9.52 -33.73 2.37
N LEU A 123 10.29 -32.74 1.89
CA LEU A 123 9.76 -31.63 1.11
C LEU A 123 9.07 -32.12 -0.18
N PRO A 124 7.88 -31.59 -0.53
CA PRO A 124 7.18 -31.94 -1.76
C PRO A 124 8.00 -31.60 -3.01
N ARG A 125 8.01 -32.51 -3.99
CA ARG A 125 8.86 -32.35 -5.17
C ARG A 125 8.26 -31.38 -6.19
N ILE A 126 9.15 -30.64 -6.86
CA ILE A 126 8.83 -29.82 -8.04
C ILE A 126 9.26 -30.60 -9.28
N THR A 127 8.33 -30.82 -10.21
CA THR A 127 8.64 -31.45 -11.50
C THR A 127 9.18 -30.39 -12.45
N GLY A 128 10.43 -30.55 -12.89
CA GLY A 128 11.09 -29.60 -13.79
C GLY A 128 11.49 -28.29 -13.09
N VAL A 129 11.34 -27.16 -13.79
CA VAL A 129 11.59 -25.81 -13.27
C VAL A 129 10.28 -25.05 -13.30
N LEU A 130 9.82 -24.60 -12.14
CA LEU A 130 8.69 -23.68 -12.00
C LEU A 130 9.23 -22.25 -12.09
N ARG A 131 8.79 -21.50 -13.10
CA ARG A 131 9.12 -20.08 -13.27
C ARG A 131 7.92 -19.23 -12.91
N ILE A 132 8.11 -18.27 -12.01
CA ILE A 132 7.10 -17.33 -11.51
C ILE A 132 7.56 -15.93 -11.89
N SER A 133 6.77 -15.21 -12.68
CA SER A 133 7.09 -13.87 -13.18
C SER A 133 5.97 -12.89 -12.89
N THR A 134 6.30 -11.63 -12.67
CA THR A 134 5.32 -10.54 -12.57
C THR A 134 5.36 -9.68 -13.83
N GLN A 135 4.19 -9.19 -14.26
CA GLN A 135 4.07 -8.17 -15.32
C GLN A 135 4.15 -6.74 -14.76
N HIS A 136 4.38 -6.61 -13.45
CA HIS A 136 4.35 -5.36 -12.72
C HIS A 136 5.73 -5.00 -12.19
N ARG A 137 6.23 -3.82 -12.61
CA ARG A 137 7.51 -3.28 -12.14
C ARG A 137 7.48 -3.00 -10.63
N PHE A 138 6.35 -2.49 -10.12
CA PHE A 138 6.21 -2.15 -8.70
C PHE A 138 5.09 -2.93 -8.01
N ARG A 139 5.38 -3.36 -6.78
CA ARG A 139 4.39 -3.79 -5.79
C ARG A 139 4.54 -2.87 -4.58
N TYR A 140 3.64 -1.89 -4.50
CA TYR A 140 3.66 -0.81 -3.51
C TYR A 140 2.98 -1.22 -2.20
N TYR A 141 3.49 -0.72 -1.08
CA TYR A 141 2.85 -0.93 0.22
C TYR A 141 2.88 0.31 1.12
N GLN A 142 1.76 0.48 1.82
CA GLN A 142 1.42 1.40 2.91
C GLN A 142 0.69 2.68 2.47
N ASN A 143 -0.18 3.15 3.35
CA ASN A 143 -0.73 4.50 3.30
C ASN A 143 0.11 5.40 4.23
N VAL A 144 0.11 6.70 3.98
CA VAL A 144 0.65 7.67 4.95
C VAL A 144 -0.08 7.55 6.31
N CYS A 145 -1.38 7.22 6.29
CA CYS A 145 -2.19 6.97 7.48
C CYS A 145 -1.75 5.73 8.29
N THR A 146 -1.20 4.69 7.64
CA THR A 146 -0.73 3.46 8.32
C THR A 146 0.33 3.77 9.37
N GLN A 147 1.11 4.83 9.13
CA GLN A 147 2.17 5.28 10.03
C GLN A 147 1.65 5.73 11.40
N SER A 148 0.40 6.19 11.45
CA SER A 148 -0.25 6.67 12.68
C SER A 148 -1.24 5.67 13.23
N TYR A 149 -2.03 5.01 12.38
CA TYR A 149 -3.06 4.06 12.83
C TYR A 149 -2.51 2.69 13.23
N SER A 150 -1.34 2.28 12.71
CA SER A 150 -0.80 0.94 12.98
C SER A 150 0.64 0.96 13.49
N THR A 151 1.54 1.70 12.85
CA THR A 151 2.98 1.53 13.12
C THR A 151 3.57 2.48 14.17
N VAL A 152 2.78 3.41 14.71
CA VAL A 152 3.26 4.52 15.56
C VAL A 152 4.01 4.03 16.82
N TRP A 153 3.63 2.89 17.36
CA TRP A 153 4.23 2.31 18.58
C TRP A 153 5.16 1.14 18.31
N TRP A 154 5.45 0.85 17.05
CA TRP A 154 6.29 -0.30 16.71
C TRP A 154 7.74 -0.08 17.08
N ASP A 155 8.35 -1.15 17.57
CA ASP A 155 9.78 -1.27 17.76
C ASP A 155 10.42 -2.01 16.57
N TRP A 156 11.73 -2.24 16.68
CA TRP A 156 12.48 -2.91 15.62
C TRP A 156 12.00 -4.36 15.35
N PRO A 157 11.81 -5.24 16.35
CA PRO A 157 11.25 -6.57 16.13
C PRO A 157 9.96 -6.59 15.31
N ARG A 158 8.99 -5.71 15.62
CA ARG A 158 7.74 -5.64 14.86
C ARG A 158 7.95 -5.15 13.42
N TRP A 159 8.82 -4.16 13.21
CA TRP A 159 9.20 -3.70 11.87
C TRP A 159 9.95 -4.77 11.07
N GLN A 160 10.86 -5.52 11.69
CA GLN A 160 11.57 -6.61 11.02
C GLN A 160 10.59 -7.69 10.55
N ARG A 161 9.60 -8.04 11.37
CA ARG A 161 8.54 -8.98 10.99
C ARG A 161 7.69 -8.47 9.83
N GLU A 162 7.41 -7.17 9.81
CA GLU A 162 6.66 -6.54 8.72
C GLU A 162 7.46 -6.56 7.40
N ILE A 163 8.75 -6.22 7.44
CA ILE A 163 9.61 -6.22 6.25
C ILE A 163 9.82 -7.65 5.72
N ASP A 164 9.89 -8.64 6.60
CA ASP A 164 9.90 -10.05 6.17
C ASP A 164 8.55 -10.43 5.51
N TRP A 165 7.41 -9.99 6.04
CA TRP A 165 6.09 -10.18 5.40
C TRP A 165 6.00 -9.47 4.03
N MET A 166 6.49 -8.23 3.93
CA MET A 166 6.59 -7.49 2.68
C MET A 166 7.36 -8.29 1.62
N ALA A 167 8.54 -8.83 1.96
CA ALA A 167 9.36 -9.58 1.02
C ALA A 167 8.69 -10.89 0.57
N LEU A 168 8.06 -11.63 1.50
CA LEU A 168 7.31 -12.86 1.17
C LEU A 168 6.13 -12.57 0.24
N ASN A 169 5.50 -11.40 0.37
CA ASN A 169 4.41 -10.94 -0.50
C ASN A 169 4.91 -10.20 -1.74
N GLY A 170 6.22 -10.20 -1.98
CA GLY A 170 6.85 -9.58 -3.14
C GLY A 170 6.79 -8.06 -3.16
N ILE A 171 6.51 -7.36 -2.07
CA ILE A 171 6.54 -5.89 -2.04
C ILE A 171 7.96 -5.38 -2.31
N ASN A 172 8.12 -4.48 -3.29
CA ASN A 172 9.41 -3.89 -3.64
C ASN A 172 9.44 -2.36 -3.54
N LEU A 173 8.30 -1.69 -3.32
CA LEU A 173 8.20 -0.23 -3.20
C LEU A 173 7.46 0.19 -1.92
N PRO A 174 8.02 -0.04 -0.72
CA PRO A 174 7.38 0.35 0.54
C PRO A 174 7.63 1.82 0.91
N LEU A 175 6.65 2.44 1.60
CA LEU A 175 6.83 3.76 2.23
C LEU A 175 7.76 3.67 3.46
N ALA A 176 8.64 4.65 3.66
CA ALA A 176 9.57 4.69 4.80
C ALA A 176 9.64 6.08 5.45
N PHE A 177 8.65 6.40 6.28
CA PHE A 177 8.41 7.74 6.83
C PHE A 177 8.88 7.94 8.29
N THR A 178 9.39 6.90 8.94
CA THR A 178 9.82 6.91 10.34
C THR A 178 10.90 7.97 10.57
N GLY A 179 10.76 8.76 11.63
CA GLY A 179 11.81 9.69 12.08
C GLY A 179 11.95 11.01 11.31
N GLN A 180 11.13 11.29 10.30
CA GLN A 180 11.25 12.52 9.51
C GLN A 180 11.09 13.81 10.34
N GLU A 181 10.35 13.77 11.46
CA GLU A 181 10.21 14.92 12.36
C GLU A 181 11.54 15.33 12.98
N ALA A 182 12.46 14.39 13.25
CA ALA A 182 13.80 14.72 13.75
C ALA A 182 14.59 15.55 12.75
N LEU A 183 14.41 15.26 11.45
CA LEU A 183 15.07 16.01 10.38
C LEU A 183 14.46 17.40 10.21
N TRP A 184 13.13 17.50 10.25
CA TRP A 184 12.43 18.78 10.26
C TRP A 184 12.79 19.63 11.47
N GLN A 185 12.83 19.05 12.67
CA GLN A 185 13.25 19.73 13.90
C GLN A 185 14.64 20.36 13.71
N LYS A 186 15.62 19.56 13.26
CA LYS A 186 16.99 20.04 13.02
C LYS A 186 17.04 21.18 11.99
N LEU A 187 16.33 21.03 10.87
CA LEU A 187 16.29 22.06 9.82
C LEU A 187 15.68 23.36 10.34
N TYR A 188 14.50 23.30 10.96
CA TYR A 188 13.79 24.48 11.45
C TYR A 188 14.55 25.19 12.59
N THR A 189 15.17 24.44 13.51
CA THR A 189 16.08 25.02 14.51
C THR A 189 17.25 25.74 13.83
N THR A 190 17.84 25.14 12.79
CA THR A 190 18.94 25.77 12.02
C THR A 190 18.51 27.06 11.32
N LEU A 191 17.24 27.14 10.87
CA LEU A 191 16.68 28.36 10.30
C LEU A 191 16.41 29.44 11.36
N GLY A 192 16.27 29.07 12.64
CA GLY A 192 16.06 29.99 13.76
C GLY A 192 14.69 29.90 14.43
N LEU A 193 13.93 28.82 14.22
CA LEU A 193 12.72 28.55 15.01
C LEU A 193 13.11 28.20 16.45
N ASN A 194 12.33 28.70 17.41
CA ASN A 194 12.49 28.34 18.81
C ASN A 194 11.69 27.06 19.15
N GLN A 195 11.92 26.49 20.33
CA GLN A 195 11.26 25.25 20.75
C GLN A 195 9.73 25.36 20.78
N THR A 196 9.19 26.49 21.25
CA THR A 196 7.74 26.71 21.29
C THR A 196 7.12 26.67 19.88
N GLU A 197 7.78 27.26 18.88
CA GLU A 197 7.30 27.21 17.49
C GLU A 197 7.34 25.80 16.89
N LEU A 198 8.28 24.96 17.33
CA LEU A 198 8.35 23.54 16.94
C LEU A 198 7.26 22.72 17.64
N ASP A 199 7.04 22.97 18.93
CA ASP A 199 5.98 22.34 19.74
C ASP A 199 4.58 22.68 19.22
N GLU A 200 4.41 23.86 18.62
CA GLU A 200 3.18 24.27 17.94
C GLU A 200 3.03 23.69 16.53
N PHE A 201 4.12 23.26 15.90
CA PHE A 201 4.08 22.69 14.56
C PHE A 201 3.77 21.19 14.58
N PHE A 202 4.51 20.41 15.37
CA PHE A 202 4.35 18.97 15.39
C PHE A 202 3.12 18.55 16.20
N THR A 203 2.39 17.56 15.71
CA THR A 203 1.35 16.88 16.50
C THR A 203 1.97 15.84 17.44
N GLY A 204 1.13 15.23 18.28
CA GLY A 204 1.50 13.99 18.98
C GLY A 204 1.74 12.83 18.01
N PRO A 205 2.42 11.76 18.46
CA PRO A 205 2.83 10.64 17.59
C PRO A 205 1.69 10.01 16.78
N ALA A 206 0.54 9.80 17.42
CA ALA A 206 -0.63 9.15 16.81
C ALA A 206 -1.33 9.99 15.74
N PHE A 207 -0.90 11.23 15.49
CA PHE A 207 -1.51 12.14 14.52
C PHE A 207 -0.52 12.61 13.43
N LEU A 208 0.69 12.06 13.40
CA LEU A 208 1.75 12.51 12.50
C LEU A 208 1.42 12.34 11.01
N ALA A 209 0.59 11.36 10.63
CA ALA A 209 0.13 11.24 9.24
C ALA A 209 -0.53 12.54 8.76
N TRP A 210 -1.48 13.08 9.53
CA TRP A 210 -2.16 14.34 9.20
C TRP A 210 -1.28 15.57 9.40
N ASN A 211 -0.25 15.51 10.24
CA ASN A 211 0.74 16.58 10.33
C ASN A 211 1.61 16.68 9.08
N ARG A 212 2.10 15.54 8.58
CA ARG A 212 2.95 15.46 7.38
C ARG A 212 2.20 15.89 6.13
N MET A 213 0.90 15.59 6.05
CA MET A 213 0.00 16.09 5.00
C MET A 213 -0.45 17.55 5.22
N GLY A 214 -0.12 18.16 6.35
CA GLY A 214 -0.47 19.55 6.71
C GLY A 214 -1.91 19.78 7.14
N ASN A 215 -2.69 18.74 7.37
CA ASN A 215 -4.06 18.87 7.86
C ASN A 215 -4.12 19.31 9.32
N LEU A 216 -3.18 18.81 10.15
CA LEU A 216 -3.15 19.03 11.61
C LEU A 216 -1.79 19.51 12.13
N PHE A 217 -1.82 20.33 13.17
CA PHE A 217 -0.64 20.85 13.88
C PHE A 217 -0.96 20.86 15.39
N LYS A 218 0.06 20.81 16.25
CA LYS A 218 -0.03 20.93 17.73
C LYS A 218 -0.82 19.83 18.47
N TRP A 219 -1.88 19.29 17.88
CA TRP A 219 -2.83 18.37 18.53
C TRP A 219 -2.15 17.11 19.06
N GLY A 220 -2.34 16.82 20.36
CA GLY A 220 -1.73 15.69 21.05
C GLY A 220 -0.23 15.78 21.29
N GLY A 221 0.42 16.90 20.91
CA GLY A 221 1.84 17.14 21.14
C GLY A 221 2.13 17.72 22.54
N PRO A 222 3.39 18.14 22.81
CA PRO A 222 4.54 18.11 21.90
C PRO A 222 5.21 16.72 21.81
N LEU A 223 6.10 16.55 20.81
CA LEU A 223 6.95 15.36 20.70
C LEU A 223 8.15 15.47 21.67
N PRO A 224 8.38 14.50 22.57
CA PRO A 224 9.55 14.52 23.42
C PRO A 224 10.84 14.24 22.63
N GLN A 225 11.99 14.74 23.07
CA GLN A 225 13.27 14.48 22.37
C GLN A 225 13.59 12.97 22.23
N SER A 226 13.13 12.15 23.18
CA SER A 226 13.26 10.70 23.12
C SER A 226 12.54 10.08 21.91
N TRP A 227 11.46 10.69 21.43
CA TRP A 227 10.77 10.29 20.20
C TRP A 227 11.71 10.46 19.00
N HIS A 228 12.25 11.66 18.80
CA HIS A 228 13.14 11.97 17.68
C HIS A 228 14.34 11.02 17.62
N THR A 229 15.03 10.80 18.74
CA THR A 229 16.20 9.90 18.81
C THR A 229 15.82 8.44 18.49
N LYS A 230 14.73 7.93 19.06
CA LYS A 230 14.28 6.55 18.83
C LYS A 230 13.87 6.32 17.38
N GLN A 231 13.07 7.24 16.83
CA GLN A 231 12.55 7.11 15.47
C GLN A 231 13.65 7.25 14.41
N LEU A 232 14.63 8.12 14.62
CA LEU A 232 15.80 8.24 13.74
C LEU A 232 16.61 6.94 13.70
N SER A 233 16.91 6.36 14.87
CA SER A 233 17.62 5.08 14.96
C SER A 233 16.82 3.92 14.35
N LEU A 234 15.49 3.92 14.52
CA LEU A 234 14.60 2.91 13.96
C LEU A 234 14.59 2.98 12.42
N GLN A 235 14.51 4.18 11.85
CA GLN A 235 14.49 4.39 10.39
C GLN A 235 15.74 3.85 9.71
N VAL A 236 16.92 4.02 10.31
CA VAL A 236 18.18 3.46 9.78
C VAL A 236 18.06 1.94 9.61
N LYS A 237 17.57 1.24 10.65
CA LYS A 237 17.38 -0.22 10.60
C LYS A 237 16.33 -0.65 9.57
N ILE A 238 15.23 0.11 9.46
CA ILE A 238 14.18 -0.14 8.47
C ILE A 238 14.76 -0.05 7.06
N LEU A 239 15.47 1.03 6.74
CA LEU A 239 16.03 1.27 5.41
C LEU A 239 17.12 0.26 5.05
N GLU A 240 18.03 -0.03 5.98
CA GLU A 240 19.06 -1.06 5.78
C GLU A 240 18.42 -2.42 5.43
N ARG A 241 17.38 -2.82 6.18
CA ARG A 241 16.72 -4.10 5.95
C ARG A 241 15.94 -4.13 4.64
N MET A 242 15.17 -3.10 4.33
CA MET A 242 14.44 -2.98 3.06
C MET A 242 15.40 -3.06 1.87
N ARG A 243 16.47 -2.25 1.87
CA ARG A 243 17.49 -2.26 0.80
C ARG A 243 18.23 -3.58 0.72
N SER A 244 18.54 -4.21 1.86
CA SER A 244 19.21 -5.52 1.86
C SER A 244 18.40 -6.58 1.13
N LEU A 245 17.06 -6.49 1.15
CA LEU A 245 16.16 -7.41 0.43
C LEU A 245 15.90 -6.98 -1.03
N GLY A 246 16.46 -5.85 -1.47
CA GLY A 246 16.25 -5.31 -2.82
C GLY A 246 15.00 -4.45 -2.97
N MET A 247 14.36 -4.03 -1.87
CA MET A 247 13.28 -3.04 -1.92
C MET A 247 13.83 -1.65 -2.21
N ILE A 248 12.95 -0.77 -2.68
CA ILE A 248 13.18 0.64 -3.01
C ILE A 248 12.33 1.49 -2.04
N PRO A 249 12.86 1.88 -0.88
CA PRO A 249 12.11 2.66 0.09
C PRO A 249 11.72 4.05 -0.45
N VAL A 250 10.46 4.43 -0.28
CA VAL A 250 9.98 5.77 -0.62
C VAL A 250 10.18 6.71 0.56
N LEU A 251 11.04 7.71 0.36
CA LEU A 251 11.38 8.70 1.39
C LEU A 251 10.49 9.95 1.31
N PRO A 252 10.30 10.72 2.38
CA PRO A 252 9.48 11.94 2.34
C PRO A 252 10.17 13.08 1.59
N ALA A 253 9.39 14.04 1.10
CA ALA A 253 9.87 15.31 0.57
C ALA A 253 9.02 16.49 1.06
N PHE A 254 9.46 17.71 0.75
CA PHE A 254 8.77 18.94 1.13
C PHE A 254 7.54 19.22 0.25
N SER A 255 6.40 19.47 0.89
CA SER A 255 5.12 19.75 0.22
C SER A 255 4.83 21.25 0.02
N GLY A 256 5.62 22.14 0.60
CA GLY A 256 5.32 23.59 0.66
C GLY A 256 4.71 24.05 1.99
N ILE A 257 4.33 23.13 2.88
CA ILE A 257 3.70 23.44 4.17
C ILE A 257 4.77 23.80 5.21
N VAL A 258 4.61 24.93 5.88
CA VAL A 258 5.59 25.48 6.82
C VAL A 258 5.00 25.82 8.19
N PRO A 259 5.80 25.83 9.27
CA PRO A 259 5.38 26.36 10.56
C PRO A 259 5.09 27.86 10.51
N HIS A 260 4.22 28.34 11.41
CA HIS A 260 3.91 29.77 11.54
C HIS A 260 5.17 30.64 11.76
N GLY A 261 6.15 30.13 12.53
CA GLY A 261 7.41 30.82 12.82
C GLY A 261 8.25 31.20 11.59
N ILE A 262 8.02 30.56 10.43
CA ILE A 262 8.70 30.93 9.18
C ILE A 262 8.37 32.36 8.75
N MET A 263 7.14 32.84 8.99
CA MET A 263 6.77 34.22 8.68
C MET A 263 7.44 35.25 9.61
N ARG A 264 7.81 34.85 10.84
CA ARG A 264 8.61 35.68 11.74
C ARG A 264 10.05 35.82 11.24
N LEU A 265 10.66 34.72 10.82
CA LEU A 265 12.03 34.70 10.30
C LEU A 265 12.15 35.35 8.93
N PHE A 266 11.14 35.15 8.08
CA PHE A 266 11.10 35.62 6.71
C PHE A 266 9.81 36.43 6.45
N PRO A 267 9.71 37.68 6.94
CA PRO A 267 8.49 38.48 6.89
C PRO A 267 8.06 38.91 5.47
N LYS A 268 8.92 38.69 4.46
CA LYS A 268 8.61 38.93 3.04
C LYS A 268 8.13 37.68 2.31
N ALA A 269 8.10 36.53 2.99
CA ALA A 269 7.65 35.27 2.40
C ALA A 269 6.17 35.37 1.99
N ASN A 270 5.86 34.95 0.78
CA ASN A 270 4.48 34.83 0.33
C ASN A 270 3.91 33.49 0.82
N VAL A 271 3.03 33.55 1.81
CA VAL A 271 2.45 32.38 2.48
C VAL A 271 0.93 32.52 2.49
N THR A 272 0.24 31.49 2.03
CA THR A 272 -1.23 31.41 2.09
C THR A 272 -1.66 30.53 3.26
N LYS A 273 -2.57 31.04 4.10
CA LYS A 273 -3.22 30.25 5.14
C LYS A 273 -4.46 29.55 4.57
N LEU A 274 -4.50 28.23 4.66
CA LEU A 274 -5.64 27.43 4.19
C LEU A 274 -6.80 27.43 5.20
N LYS A 275 -7.94 26.94 4.73
CA LYS A 275 -9.14 26.74 5.57
C LYS A 275 -8.93 25.58 6.56
N PRO A 276 -9.68 25.55 7.67
CA PRO A 276 -9.59 24.45 8.63
C PRO A 276 -10.06 23.12 8.03
N TRP A 277 -9.43 22.02 8.45
CA TRP A 277 -9.74 20.65 8.05
C TRP A 277 -10.53 19.92 9.14
N SER A 278 -11.50 19.08 8.73
CA SER A 278 -12.29 18.17 9.59
C SER A 278 -12.80 18.77 10.91
N HIS A 279 -13.35 19.99 10.85
CA HIS A 279 -13.91 20.73 12.00
C HIS A 279 -12.93 21.14 13.10
N PHE A 280 -11.62 20.91 12.93
CA PHE A 280 -10.63 21.57 13.78
C PHE A 280 -10.62 23.07 13.51
N ASN A 281 -10.35 23.88 14.53
CA ASN A 281 -10.13 25.32 14.33
C ASN A 281 -8.67 25.58 13.92
N CYS A 282 -8.34 26.83 13.60
CA CYS A 282 -6.98 27.19 13.18
C CYS A 282 -5.92 27.12 14.29
N THR A 283 -6.27 26.73 15.51
CA THR A 283 -5.27 26.40 16.55
C THR A 283 -4.59 25.06 16.23
N TYR A 284 -5.31 24.14 15.58
CA TYR A 284 -4.83 22.78 15.31
C TYR A 284 -4.80 22.42 13.82
N SER A 285 -5.18 23.34 12.94
CA SER A 285 -5.27 23.13 11.49
C SER A 285 -4.89 24.44 10.76
N CYS A 286 -5.44 24.68 9.57
CA CYS A 286 -5.19 25.85 8.73
C CYS A 286 -3.71 25.96 8.33
N ALA A 287 -3.28 25.05 7.46
CA ALA A 287 -1.91 25.00 6.95
C ALA A 287 -1.42 26.34 6.41
N TYR A 288 -0.17 26.68 6.68
CA TYR A 288 0.53 27.76 6.02
C TYR A 288 1.32 27.18 4.85
N VAL A 289 0.93 27.54 3.63
CA VAL A 289 1.52 27.02 2.39
C VAL A 289 2.33 28.13 1.73
N LEU A 290 3.62 27.90 1.52
CA LEU A 290 4.47 28.80 0.73
C LEU A 290 3.97 28.85 -0.71
N GLU A 291 3.93 30.05 -1.29
CA GLU A 291 3.67 30.20 -2.71
C GLU A 291 4.75 29.44 -3.50
N PRO A 292 4.37 28.55 -4.45
CA PRO A 292 5.29 27.82 -5.33
C PRO A 292 6.48 28.60 -5.92
N ARG A 293 6.30 29.89 -6.23
CA ARG A 293 7.31 30.78 -6.82
C ARG A 293 8.12 31.57 -5.79
N ASP A 294 7.77 31.48 -4.50
CA ASP A 294 8.57 32.09 -3.46
C ASP A 294 9.95 31.41 -3.39
N PRO A 295 11.07 32.15 -3.38
CA PRO A 295 12.41 31.57 -3.30
C PRO A 295 12.63 30.65 -2.08
N LEU A 296 11.89 30.86 -0.99
CA LEU A 296 11.95 29.99 0.20
C LEU A 296 11.43 28.59 -0.06
N PHE A 297 10.52 28.40 -1.01
CA PHE A 297 10.02 27.07 -1.37
C PHE A 297 11.19 26.17 -1.78
N GLN A 298 11.99 26.65 -2.75
CA GLN A 298 13.16 25.92 -3.23
C GLN A 298 14.22 25.77 -2.15
N ARG A 299 14.47 26.82 -1.36
CA ARG A 299 15.48 26.78 -0.29
C ARG A 299 15.15 25.74 0.78
N ILE A 300 13.94 25.77 1.33
CA ILE A 300 13.53 24.85 2.40
C ILE A 300 13.45 23.42 1.88
N GLY A 301 12.82 23.22 0.71
CA GLY A 301 12.72 21.88 0.11
C GLY A 301 14.08 21.25 -0.17
N SER A 302 15.00 22.01 -0.76
CA SER A 302 16.36 21.52 -1.05
C SER A 302 17.15 21.23 0.23
N LEU A 303 17.06 22.10 1.25
CA LEU A 303 17.76 21.88 2.53
C LEU A 303 17.25 20.64 3.27
N PHE A 304 15.93 20.43 3.29
CA PHE A 304 15.35 19.22 3.87
C PHE A 304 15.83 17.97 3.13
N LEU A 305 15.74 17.97 1.80
CA LEU A 305 16.10 16.80 1.01
C LEU A 305 17.60 16.51 1.07
N LEU A 306 18.47 17.53 1.05
CA LEU A 306 19.91 17.36 1.27
C LEU A 306 20.21 16.70 2.62
N GLN A 307 19.52 17.12 3.67
CA GLN A 307 19.69 16.54 5.00
C GLN A 307 19.18 15.09 5.05
N LEU A 308 18.02 14.82 4.45
CA LEU A 308 17.45 13.48 4.35
C LEU A 308 18.38 12.52 3.61
N VAL A 309 18.88 12.93 2.44
CA VAL A 309 19.80 12.12 1.62
C VAL A 309 21.14 11.92 2.33
N LYS A 310 21.64 12.94 3.04
CA LYS A 310 22.86 12.80 3.84
C LYS A 310 22.69 11.78 4.97
N GLU A 311 21.56 11.79 5.65
CA GLU A 311 21.31 10.91 6.80
C GLU A 311 20.99 9.48 6.37
N PHE A 312 20.20 9.32 5.31
CA PHE A 312 19.58 8.04 4.95
C PHE A 312 19.96 7.52 3.57
N GLY A 313 20.73 8.25 2.77
CA GLY A 313 20.88 7.96 1.34
C GLY A 313 19.59 8.21 0.54
N SER A 314 19.60 7.82 -0.73
CA SER A 314 18.44 7.96 -1.64
C SER A 314 18.25 6.70 -2.49
N ASP A 315 16.99 6.38 -2.76
CA ASP A 315 16.56 5.40 -3.75
C ASP A 315 15.80 6.07 -4.92
N HIS A 316 15.97 7.39 -5.05
CA HIS A 316 15.48 8.27 -6.11
C HIS A 316 13.96 8.41 -6.22
N ILE A 317 13.21 7.95 -5.22
CA ILE A 317 11.76 8.10 -5.18
C ILE A 317 11.30 8.74 -3.87
N TYR A 318 10.47 9.77 -4.01
CA TYR A 318 10.05 10.60 -2.89
C TYR A 318 8.54 10.82 -2.89
N ASN A 319 7.90 10.75 -1.72
CA ASN A 319 6.48 11.04 -1.55
C ASN A 319 6.27 12.35 -0.77
N THR A 320 5.32 13.13 -1.25
CA THR A 320 4.79 14.33 -0.59
C THR A 320 3.50 14.75 -1.27
N ASP A 321 2.56 15.33 -0.51
CA ASP A 321 1.22 15.67 -0.99
C ASP A 321 0.79 17.01 -0.36
N THR A 322 0.65 18.06 -1.18
CA THR A 322 0.39 19.44 -0.69
C THR A 322 -1.06 19.68 -0.28
N PHE A 323 -2.02 19.05 -0.97
CA PHE A 323 -3.45 19.38 -0.84
C PHE A 323 -4.31 18.15 -0.57
N ASN A 324 -3.78 17.17 0.16
CA ASN A 324 -4.57 16.00 0.54
C ASN A 324 -5.72 16.42 1.47
N GLU A 325 -6.96 16.26 1.00
CA GLU A 325 -8.20 16.73 1.66
C GLU A 325 -8.22 18.24 2.00
N MET A 326 -7.44 19.03 1.28
CA MET A 326 -7.40 20.49 1.44
C MET A 326 -7.63 21.15 0.10
N ASN A 327 -8.29 22.30 0.11
CA ASN A 327 -8.55 23.05 -1.12
C ASN A 327 -7.35 23.93 -1.46
N PRO A 328 -6.78 23.81 -2.66
CA PRO A 328 -5.82 24.80 -3.14
C PRO A 328 -6.45 26.19 -3.15
N PRO A 329 -5.66 27.26 -2.93
CA PRO A 329 -6.17 28.63 -2.88
C PRO A 329 -6.65 29.15 -4.25
N SER A 330 -6.29 28.49 -5.35
CA SER A 330 -6.73 28.83 -6.70
C SER A 330 -6.98 27.56 -7.52
N SER A 331 -8.06 27.56 -8.31
CA SER A 331 -8.37 26.52 -9.30
C SER A 331 -7.79 26.83 -10.69
N ASP A 332 -7.00 27.91 -10.82
CA ASP A 332 -6.30 28.26 -12.05
C ASP A 332 -5.28 27.16 -12.43
N PRO A 333 -5.40 26.54 -13.62
CA PRO A 333 -4.41 25.60 -14.13
C PRO A 333 -2.96 26.10 -14.05
N ALA A 334 -2.69 27.38 -14.27
CA ALA A 334 -1.34 27.93 -14.20
C ALA A 334 -0.77 27.88 -12.77
N TYR A 335 -1.61 28.13 -11.77
CA TYR A 335 -1.24 28.00 -10.36
C TYR A 335 -0.94 26.53 -10.02
N LEU A 336 -1.83 25.59 -10.35
CA LEU A 336 -1.66 24.17 -10.04
C LEU A 336 -0.43 23.57 -10.73
N THR A 337 -0.15 23.98 -11.97
CA THR A 337 1.08 23.61 -12.68
C THR A 337 2.32 24.14 -11.95
N SER A 338 2.25 25.35 -11.38
CA SER A 338 3.39 25.92 -10.64
C SER A 338 3.65 25.19 -9.32
N VAL A 339 2.61 24.71 -8.63
CA VAL A 339 2.74 23.90 -7.41
C VAL A 339 3.56 22.63 -7.69
N SER A 340 3.13 21.83 -8.67
CA SER A 340 3.82 20.58 -8.97
C SER A 340 5.25 20.82 -9.50
N ARG A 341 5.46 21.89 -10.28
CA ARG A 341 6.83 22.31 -10.67
C ARG A 341 7.69 22.67 -9.47
N ALA A 342 7.18 23.42 -8.50
CA ALA A 342 7.96 23.84 -7.34
C ALA A 342 8.37 22.65 -6.47
N VAL A 343 7.42 21.75 -6.18
CA VAL A 343 7.69 20.49 -5.47
C VAL A 343 8.76 19.68 -6.20
N PHE A 344 8.56 19.41 -7.50
CA PHE A 344 9.47 18.57 -8.27
C PHE A 344 10.85 19.20 -8.48
N ASN A 345 10.92 20.52 -8.68
CA ASN A 345 12.20 21.24 -8.77
C ASN A 345 12.97 21.19 -7.45
N SER A 346 12.28 21.23 -6.31
CA SER A 346 12.95 21.11 -5.00
C SER A 346 13.53 19.71 -4.75
N MET A 347 12.97 18.69 -5.42
CA MET A 347 13.53 17.34 -5.41
C MET A 347 14.75 17.26 -6.34
N THR A 348 14.58 17.71 -7.58
CA THR A 348 15.58 17.55 -8.65
C THR A 348 16.79 18.48 -8.53
N SER A 349 16.69 19.55 -7.74
CA SER A 349 17.83 20.39 -7.35
C SER A 349 18.86 19.62 -6.51
N VAL A 350 18.44 18.56 -5.82
CA VAL A 350 19.28 17.72 -4.95
C VAL A 350 19.54 16.35 -5.58
N ASP A 351 18.50 15.73 -6.14
CA ASP A 351 18.56 14.43 -6.78
C ASP A 351 18.04 14.52 -8.22
N PRO A 352 18.92 14.70 -9.23
CA PRO A 352 18.52 14.81 -10.64
C PRO A 352 17.75 13.59 -11.18
N GLN A 353 17.79 12.45 -10.48
CA GLN A 353 17.08 11.22 -10.82
C GLN A 353 15.76 11.06 -10.07
N ALA A 354 15.36 12.05 -9.26
CA ALA A 354 14.14 12.00 -8.45
C ALA A 354 12.88 11.68 -9.27
N VAL A 355 12.07 10.77 -8.74
CA VAL A 355 10.71 10.46 -9.16
C VAL A 355 9.78 10.82 -8.01
N TRP A 356 8.73 11.58 -8.30
CA TRP A 356 7.73 11.94 -7.30
C TRP A 356 6.63 10.90 -7.26
N LEU A 357 6.47 10.20 -6.13
CA LEU A 357 5.31 9.36 -5.85
C LEU A 357 4.22 10.20 -5.20
N MET A 358 3.06 10.35 -5.85
CA MET A 358 1.97 11.23 -5.41
C MET A 358 0.69 10.44 -5.13
N GLN A 359 -0.04 10.78 -4.07
CA GLN A 359 -1.35 10.19 -3.80
C GLN A 359 -2.43 10.79 -4.73
N GLY A 360 -3.19 9.93 -5.42
CA GLY A 360 -4.34 10.33 -6.24
C GLY A 360 -5.63 10.63 -5.45
N TRP A 361 -5.62 10.46 -4.12
CA TRP A 361 -6.82 10.59 -3.26
C TRP A 361 -7.55 11.92 -3.41
N LEU A 362 -6.81 13.02 -3.56
CA LEU A 362 -7.40 14.35 -3.70
C LEU A 362 -8.37 14.46 -4.89
N PHE A 363 -8.15 13.70 -5.97
CA PHE A 363 -9.05 13.63 -7.13
C PHE A 363 -10.38 12.92 -6.80
N VAL A 364 -10.38 12.02 -5.81
CA VAL A 364 -11.55 11.29 -5.31
C VAL A 364 -12.25 12.05 -4.19
N ASN A 365 -11.49 12.66 -3.29
CA ASN A 365 -12.00 13.34 -2.09
C ASN A 365 -12.77 14.62 -2.44
N ASN A 366 -12.29 15.39 -3.42
CA ASN A 366 -12.94 16.64 -3.83
C ASN A 366 -13.08 16.76 -5.36
N PRO A 367 -14.03 16.01 -5.97
CA PRO A 367 -14.26 16.05 -7.42
C PRO A 367 -14.85 17.39 -7.89
N GLU A 368 -15.43 18.20 -7.00
CA GLU A 368 -15.96 19.52 -7.35
C GLU A 368 -14.83 20.51 -7.69
N PHE A 369 -13.70 20.43 -6.98
CA PHE A 369 -12.51 21.21 -7.28
C PHE A 369 -11.68 20.57 -8.40
N TRP A 370 -11.40 19.28 -8.29
CA TRP A 370 -10.49 18.55 -9.19
C TRP A 370 -11.18 18.10 -10.47
N LYS A 371 -11.53 19.06 -11.32
CA LYS A 371 -12.07 18.81 -12.67
C LYS A 371 -10.93 18.49 -13.65
N PRO A 372 -11.23 17.97 -14.86
CA PRO A 372 -10.19 17.54 -15.80
C PRO A 372 -9.08 18.57 -16.08
N PRO A 373 -9.35 19.88 -16.26
CA PRO A 373 -8.29 20.89 -16.44
C PRO A 373 -7.35 21.01 -15.24
N GLN A 374 -7.88 20.95 -14.01
CA GLN A 374 -7.12 21.07 -12.76
C GLN A 374 -6.24 19.84 -12.53
N ILE A 375 -6.80 18.64 -12.72
CA ILE A 375 -6.05 17.38 -12.63
C ILE A 375 -4.91 17.39 -13.65
N LYS A 376 -5.22 17.69 -14.92
CA LYS A 376 -4.23 17.70 -16.00
C LYS A 376 -3.13 18.73 -15.75
N ALA A 377 -3.47 19.91 -15.22
CA ALA A 377 -2.50 20.94 -14.88
C ALA A 377 -1.52 20.51 -13.77
N LEU A 378 -2.05 19.90 -12.71
CA LEU A 378 -1.21 19.40 -11.61
C LEU A 378 -0.24 18.32 -12.12
N LEU A 379 -0.75 17.31 -12.84
CA LEU A 379 0.05 16.18 -13.33
C LEU A 379 1.08 16.57 -14.41
N ASN A 380 0.76 17.54 -15.28
CA ASN A 380 1.66 17.99 -16.34
C ASN A 380 2.70 19.03 -15.89
N GLY A 381 2.65 19.49 -14.64
CA GLY A 381 3.74 20.30 -14.09
C GLY A 381 5.03 19.50 -13.88
N VAL A 382 4.97 18.17 -13.94
CA VAL A 382 6.13 17.27 -13.88
C VAL A 382 6.32 16.58 -15.24
N PRO A 383 7.57 16.39 -15.72
CA PRO A 383 7.82 15.63 -16.94
C PRO A 383 7.18 14.23 -16.90
N GLN A 384 6.71 13.74 -18.06
CA GLN A 384 6.14 12.39 -18.15
C GLN A 384 7.15 11.33 -17.68
N GLY A 385 6.69 10.40 -16.84
CA GLY A 385 7.52 9.32 -16.31
C GLY A 385 8.42 9.74 -15.14
N ARG A 386 8.34 10.99 -14.67
CA ARG A 386 9.04 11.48 -13.46
C ARG A 386 8.11 11.71 -12.27
N MET A 387 6.84 11.38 -12.43
CA MET A 387 5.84 11.27 -11.38
C MET A 387 5.16 9.92 -11.50
N ILE A 388 4.97 9.20 -10.40
CA ILE A 388 4.10 8.02 -10.32
C ILE A 388 2.89 8.39 -9.46
N VAL A 389 1.68 8.20 -9.98
CA VAL A 389 0.44 8.45 -9.22
C VAL A 389 -0.04 7.15 -8.57
N LEU A 390 -0.31 7.17 -7.27
CA LEU A 390 -1.02 6.10 -6.58
C LEU A 390 -2.52 6.30 -6.81
N ASP A 391 -3.14 5.47 -7.64
CA ASP A 391 -4.61 5.42 -7.77
C ASP A 391 -5.17 4.76 -6.52
N LEU A 392 -5.30 5.57 -5.45
CA LEU A 392 -5.21 5.09 -4.08
C LEU A 392 -6.37 4.16 -3.68
N PHE A 393 -7.54 4.32 -4.28
CA PHE A 393 -8.78 3.62 -3.96
C PHE A 393 -9.39 2.95 -5.20
N ALA A 394 -8.54 2.31 -6.01
CA ALA A 394 -8.90 1.88 -7.35
C ALA A 394 -9.84 0.68 -7.39
N GLU A 395 -9.99 -0.07 -6.29
CA GLU A 395 -10.97 -1.15 -6.18
C GLU A 395 -12.42 -0.63 -6.16
N SER A 396 -12.63 0.63 -5.76
CA SER A 396 -13.96 1.22 -5.58
C SER A 396 -14.17 2.48 -6.42
N MET A 397 -13.15 3.34 -6.52
CA MET A 397 -13.18 4.62 -7.24
C MET A 397 -11.91 4.84 -8.08
N PRO A 398 -11.70 4.05 -9.16
CA PRO A 398 -10.51 4.16 -10.00
C PRO A 398 -10.44 5.49 -10.76
N VAL A 399 -9.41 6.29 -10.49
CA VAL A 399 -9.17 7.59 -11.13
C VAL A 399 -8.62 7.45 -12.54
N PHE A 400 -7.88 6.38 -12.84
CA PHE A 400 -7.30 6.15 -14.18
C PHE A 400 -8.37 6.17 -15.29
N ASN A 401 -9.60 5.70 -14.98
CA ASN A 401 -10.70 5.61 -15.93
C ASN A 401 -11.11 6.97 -16.52
N PHE A 402 -11.30 7.99 -15.69
CA PHE A 402 -11.77 9.31 -16.14
C PHE A 402 -10.64 10.32 -16.37
N THR A 403 -9.39 9.92 -16.14
CA THR A 403 -8.19 10.72 -16.44
C THR A 403 -7.42 10.19 -17.66
N GLN A 404 -7.99 9.21 -18.38
CA GLN A 404 -7.36 8.57 -19.54
C GLN A 404 -5.96 8.05 -19.19
N SER A 405 -5.88 7.26 -18.10
CA SER A 405 -4.63 6.78 -17.53
C SER A 405 -3.70 7.93 -17.10
N PHE A 406 -4.22 8.82 -16.23
CA PHE A 406 -3.48 9.96 -15.66
C PHE A 406 -2.77 10.85 -16.68
N TYR A 407 -3.42 11.05 -17.84
CA TYR A 407 -2.91 11.83 -18.96
C TYR A 407 -1.47 11.47 -19.40
N GLY A 408 -1.10 10.19 -19.25
CA GLY A 408 0.19 9.66 -19.65
C GLY A 408 1.25 9.56 -18.55
N GLN A 409 0.98 10.01 -17.33
CA GLN A 409 1.86 9.72 -16.18
C GLN A 409 1.73 8.25 -15.77
N PRO A 410 2.81 7.57 -15.35
CA PRO A 410 2.72 6.22 -14.81
C PRO A 410 1.90 6.20 -13.52
N PHE A 411 1.17 5.11 -13.30
CA PHE A 411 0.37 4.95 -12.08
C PHE A 411 0.46 3.55 -11.50
N ILE A 412 0.16 3.44 -10.22
CA ILE A 412 0.02 2.18 -9.48
C ILE A 412 -1.44 2.03 -9.09
N TRP A 413 -2.05 0.90 -9.47
CA TRP A 413 -3.40 0.55 -9.05
C TRP A 413 -3.35 0.08 -7.59
N CYS A 414 -3.97 0.81 -6.66
CA CYS A 414 -3.93 0.47 -5.25
C CYS A 414 -5.30 -0.02 -4.75
N MET A 415 -5.26 -1.06 -3.93
CA MET A 415 -6.36 -1.42 -3.04
C MET A 415 -6.21 -0.64 -1.73
N LEU A 416 -7.17 0.25 -1.42
CA LEU A 416 -7.20 0.96 -0.13
C LEU A 416 -7.75 0.03 0.96
N HIS A 417 -8.92 -0.56 0.71
CA HIS A 417 -9.65 -1.52 1.54
C HIS A 417 -10.08 -1.03 2.93
N ASN A 418 -9.17 -0.53 3.76
CA ASN A 418 -9.43 -0.19 5.15
C ASN A 418 -9.32 1.32 5.40
N PHE A 419 -10.33 1.87 6.07
CA PHE A 419 -10.32 3.24 6.57
C PHE A 419 -10.29 3.24 8.10
N GLY A 420 -9.43 4.06 8.70
CA GLY A 420 -9.30 4.30 10.14
C GLY A 420 -8.77 3.15 10.99
N GLY A 421 -8.32 2.04 10.38
CA GLY A 421 -8.00 0.82 11.13
C GLY A 421 -9.24 0.12 11.71
N ASN A 422 -10.43 0.42 11.17
CA ASN A 422 -11.68 -0.15 11.67
C ASN A 422 -11.70 -1.68 11.51
N SER A 423 -12.09 -2.39 12.57
CA SER A 423 -12.42 -3.81 12.49
C SER A 423 -13.81 -4.03 11.86
N GLY A 424 -14.03 -5.20 11.27
CA GLY A 424 -15.24 -5.52 10.51
C GLY A 424 -14.91 -6.53 9.41
N LEU A 425 -15.75 -7.52 9.15
CA LEU A 425 -15.58 -8.33 7.95
C LEU A 425 -16.06 -7.53 6.74
N PHE A 426 -15.12 -7.20 5.85
CA PHE A 426 -15.37 -6.45 4.63
C PHE A 426 -14.37 -6.86 3.55
N GLY A 427 -14.82 -6.79 2.30
CA GLY A 427 -14.00 -6.83 1.11
C GLY A 427 -14.82 -6.46 -0.12
N ALA A 428 -14.11 -6.21 -1.22
CA ALA A 428 -14.69 -6.10 -2.57
C ALA A 428 -13.98 -7.09 -3.50
N VAL A 429 -14.00 -8.38 -3.13
CA VAL A 429 -13.12 -9.41 -3.72
C VAL A 429 -13.20 -9.49 -5.24
N GLU A 430 -14.39 -9.32 -5.83
CA GLU A 430 -14.55 -9.32 -7.29
C GLU A 430 -13.81 -8.15 -7.95
N ARG A 431 -13.90 -6.95 -7.38
CA ARG A 431 -13.18 -5.77 -7.89
C ARG A 431 -11.68 -5.85 -7.66
N VAL A 432 -11.26 -6.40 -6.52
CA VAL A 432 -9.83 -6.67 -6.24
C VAL A 432 -9.28 -7.68 -7.25
N ASN A 433 -10.04 -8.73 -7.57
CA ASN A 433 -9.63 -9.79 -8.49
C ASN A 433 -9.60 -9.36 -9.96
N SER A 434 -10.55 -8.52 -10.39
CA SER A 434 -10.67 -8.10 -11.81
C SER A 434 -9.98 -6.76 -12.12
N GLY A 435 -9.97 -5.82 -11.18
CA GLY A 435 -9.54 -4.43 -11.38
C GLY A 435 -8.11 -4.25 -11.91
N PRO A 436 -7.09 -4.95 -11.37
CA PRO A 436 -5.73 -4.90 -11.90
C PRO A 436 -5.63 -5.20 -13.40
N PHE A 437 -6.32 -6.25 -13.86
CA PHE A 437 -6.27 -6.69 -15.26
C PHE A 437 -7.09 -5.77 -16.18
N GLU A 438 -8.20 -5.20 -15.69
CA GLU A 438 -8.93 -4.13 -16.38
C GLU A 438 -8.04 -2.91 -16.60
N ALA A 439 -7.33 -2.47 -15.56
CA ALA A 439 -6.41 -1.34 -15.61
C ALA A 439 -5.23 -1.59 -16.56
N GLN A 440 -4.73 -2.82 -16.61
CA GLN A 440 -3.66 -3.21 -17.54
C GLN A 440 -4.12 -3.20 -18.99
N LYS A 441 -5.33 -3.69 -19.27
CA LYS A 441 -5.91 -3.75 -20.62
C LYS A 441 -6.53 -2.42 -21.08
N PHE A 442 -6.55 -1.40 -20.22
CA PHE A 442 -7.09 -0.09 -20.54
C PHE A 442 -6.34 0.54 -21.73
N PRO A 443 -7.03 1.13 -22.74
CA PRO A 443 -6.38 1.72 -23.90
C PRO A 443 -5.35 2.80 -23.52
N GLY A 444 -4.09 2.61 -23.91
CA GLY A 444 -3.01 3.52 -23.57
C GLY A 444 -2.62 3.49 -22.08
N SER A 445 -2.90 2.40 -21.38
CA SER A 445 -2.56 2.22 -19.97
C SER A 445 -1.09 2.54 -19.69
N THR A 446 -0.90 3.28 -18.62
CA THR A 446 0.40 3.64 -18.03
C THR A 446 0.58 2.97 -16.67
N LEU A 447 -0.11 1.85 -16.45
CA LEU A 447 0.02 1.04 -15.24
C LEU A 447 1.45 0.50 -15.14
N VAL A 448 2.13 0.79 -14.04
CA VAL A 448 3.50 0.30 -13.76
C VAL A 448 3.56 -0.61 -12.53
N GLY A 449 2.46 -0.76 -11.80
CA GLY A 449 2.46 -1.56 -10.59
C GLY A 449 1.09 -1.75 -9.96
N LEU A 450 1.05 -2.66 -8.98
CA LEU A 450 -0.08 -2.84 -8.08
C LEU A 450 0.31 -2.42 -6.66
N GLY A 451 -0.65 -2.08 -5.82
CA GLY A 451 -0.38 -1.57 -4.48
C GLY A 451 -1.42 -1.93 -3.44
N ILE A 452 -0.98 -1.94 -2.18
CA ILE A 452 -1.85 -2.08 -1.02
C ILE A 452 -1.64 -0.85 -0.13
N ALA A 453 -2.69 -0.03 0.03
CA ALA A 453 -2.59 1.27 0.70
C ALA A 453 -3.64 1.46 1.82
N PRO A 454 -3.74 0.53 2.79
CA PRO A 454 -4.75 0.61 3.83
C PRO A 454 -4.42 1.68 4.86
N GLU A 455 -5.43 2.40 5.35
CA GLU A 455 -5.19 3.36 6.44
C GLU A 455 -4.72 2.65 7.71
N GLY A 456 -5.27 1.49 8.04
CA GLY A 456 -4.76 0.61 9.10
C GLY A 456 -4.72 -0.86 8.66
N ILE A 457 -3.79 -1.62 9.23
CA ILE A 457 -3.55 -3.05 8.92
C ILE A 457 -4.03 -3.95 10.07
N GLU A 458 -3.66 -5.24 10.06
CA GLU A 458 -4.01 -6.22 11.12
C GLU A 458 -5.51 -6.57 11.20
N GLN A 459 -6.22 -6.44 10.06
CA GLN A 459 -7.58 -6.93 9.83
C GLN A 459 -7.69 -7.60 8.45
N ASN A 460 -8.73 -8.41 8.25
CA ASN A 460 -9.09 -9.07 6.98
C ASN A 460 -7.90 -9.63 6.17
N PRO A 461 -7.01 -10.46 6.76
CA PRO A 461 -5.75 -10.88 6.13
C PRO A 461 -5.94 -11.56 4.75
N ALA A 462 -7.09 -12.20 4.53
CA ALA A 462 -7.40 -12.84 3.25
C ALA A 462 -7.41 -11.86 2.07
N ILE A 463 -7.90 -10.64 2.27
CA ILE A 463 -7.99 -9.63 1.20
C ILE A 463 -6.61 -9.12 0.81
N TYR A 464 -5.73 -8.94 1.80
CA TYR A 464 -4.34 -8.54 1.60
C TYR A 464 -3.50 -9.64 0.92
N GLU A 465 -3.71 -10.89 1.31
CA GLU A 465 -3.07 -12.06 0.66
C GLU A 465 -3.50 -12.17 -0.81
N LEU A 466 -4.80 -12.03 -1.10
CA LEU A 466 -5.31 -12.03 -2.48
C LEU A 466 -4.65 -10.93 -3.30
N MET A 467 -4.68 -9.68 -2.82
CA MET A 467 -4.15 -8.54 -3.55
C MET A 467 -2.64 -8.66 -3.82
N ALA A 468 -1.86 -9.13 -2.83
CA ALA A 468 -0.44 -9.37 -3.01
C ALA A 468 -0.16 -10.48 -4.04
N GLU A 469 -0.96 -11.53 -4.04
CA GLU A 469 -0.82 -12.66 -4.94
C GLU A 469 -1.11 -12.29 -6.39
N LEU A 470 -2.13 -11.46 -6.65
CA LEU A 470 -2.51 -11.02 -8.00
C LEU A 470 -1.38 -10.30 -8.75
N ALA A 471 -0.41 -9.72 -8.04
CA ALA A 471 0.77 -9.13 -8.69
C ALA A 471 1.66 -10.16 -9.40
N TRP A 472 1.45 -11.46 -9.17
CA TRP A 472 2.20 -12.56 -9.78
C TRP A 472 1.35 -13.44 -10.70
N HIS A 473 0.12 -13.00 -11.01
CA HIS A 473 -0.79 -13.68 -11.93
C HIS A 473 -0.94 -12.89 -13.24
N GLU A 474 -1.25 -13.60 -14.32
CA GLU A 474 -1.56 -12.99 -15.63
C GLU A 474 -3.05 -12.72 -15.82
N GLU A 475 -3.89 -13.36 -15.00
CA GLU A 475 -5.34 -13.25 -15.04
C GLU A 475 -5.98 -13.42 -13.65
N ALA A 476 -7.27 -13.09 -13.57
CA ALA A 476 -8.05 -13.18 -12.34
C ALA A 476 -8.17 -14.65 -11.88
N VAL A 477 -8.12 -14.87 -10.57
CA VAL A 477 -8.21 -16.23 -9.99
C VAL A 477 -9.67 -16.66 -9.83
N ASN A 478 -9.91 -17.97 -9.73
CA ASN A 478 -11.21 -18.48 -9.30
C ASN A 478 -11.39 -18.24 -7.79
N LEU A 479 -12.20 -17.25 -7.41
CA LEU A 479 -12.36 -16.85 -6.00
C LEU A 479 -12.92 -17.97 -5.10
N THR A 480 -13.77 -18.85 -5.63
CA THR A 480 -14.37 -19.94 -4.84
C THR A 480 -13.34 -21.01 -4.51
N GLU A 481 -12.47 -21.34 -5.48
CA GLU A 481 -11.34 -22.23 -5.27
C GLU A 481 -10.27 -21.58 -4.39
N TRP A 482 -9.95 -20.32 -4.66
CA TRP A 482 -8.95 -19.55 -3.91
C TRP A 482 -9.31 -19.46 -2.43
N ALA A 483 -10.57 -19.17 -2.10
CA ALA A 483 -11.05 -19.08 -0.71
C ALA A 483 -10.95 -20.43 0.03
N ALA A 484 -11.24 -21.54 -0.65
CA ALA A 484 -11.10 -22.88 -0.08
C ALA A 484 -9.63 -23.22 0.19
N LEU A 485 -8.76 -22.99 -0.80
CA LEU A 485 -7.33 -23.18 -0.66
C LEU A 485 -6.75 -22.28 0.44
N TYR A 486 -7.31 -21.07 0.62
CA TYR A 486 -6.88 -20.13 1.66
C TYR A 486 -7.18 -20.68 3.04
N ALA A 487 -8.41 -21.16 3.26
CA ALA A 487 -8.80 -21.81 4.51
C ALA A 487 -7.85 -22.97 4.85
N TRP A 488 -7.59 -23.85 3.89
CA TRP A 488 -6.79 -25.04 4.12
C TRP A 488 -5.34 -24.73 4.50
N ARG A 489 -4.67 -23.84 3.75
CA ARG A 489 -3.27 -23.47 4.05
C ARG A 489 -3.16 -22.68 5.35
N ARG A 490 -4.13 -21.79 5.61
CA ARG A 490 -4.16 -20.96 6.81
C ARG A 490 -4.30 -21.77 8.08
N TYR A 491 -5.02 -22.89 8.04
CA TYR A 491 -5.25 -23.73 9.22
C TYR A 491 -4.44 -25.02 9.24
N GLY A 492 -3.80 -25.37 8.11
CA GLY A 492 -3.09 -26.64 7.96
C GLY A 492 -4.04 -27.84 8.02
N ASN A 493 -5.27 -27.68 7.56
CA ASN A 493 -6.33 -28.68 7.66
C ASN A 493 -7.29 -28.59 6.47
N THR A 494 -7.58 -29.72 5.82
CA THR A 494 -8.40 -29.80 4.60
C THR A 494 -9.87 -30.11 4.86
N ASN A 495 -10.38 -29.87 6.08
CA ASN A 495 -11.79 -30.09 6.40
C ASN A 495 -12.70 -29.23 5.51
N GLU A 496 -13.70 -29.85 4.88
CA GLU A 496 -14.62 -29.17 3.96
C GLU A 496 -15.49 -28.10 4.64
N SER A 497 -15.81 -28.22 5.94
CA SER A 497 -16.52 -27.17 6.67
C SER A 497 -15.74 -25.86 6.71
N LEU A 498 -14.39 -25.92 6.73
CA LEU A 498 -13.54 -24.72 6.64
C LEU A 498 -13.64 -24.08 5.25
N ALA A 499 -13.57 -24.89 4.19
CA ALA A 499 -13.70 -24.40 2.82
C ALA A 499 -15.08 -23.80 2.57
N LEU A 500 -16.15 -24.44 3.04
CA LEU A 500 -17.52 -23.95 2.93
C LEU A 500 -17.71 -22.64 3.70
N ALA A 501 -17.20 -22.54 4.93
CA ALA A 501 -17.28 -21.29 5.71
C ALA A 501 -16.59 -20.13 4.97
N TRP A 502 -15.39 -20.33 4.43
CA TRP A 502 -14.68 -19.29 3.69
C TRP A 502 -15.34 -18.94 2.36
N ARG A 503 -15.91 -19.91 1.64
CA ARG A 503 -16.70 -19.64 0.43
C ARG A 503 -17.94 -18.80 0.76
N LEU A 504 -18.64 -19.07 1.87
CA LEU A 504 -19.77 -18.25 2.33
C LEU A 504 -19.33 -16.82 2.65
N LEU A 505 -18.23 -16.65 3.38
CA LEU A 505 -17.70 -15.31 3.69
C LEU A 505 -17.28 -14.56 2.41
N PHE A 506 -16.60 -15.23 1.47
CA PHE A 506 -16.22 -14.68 0.17
C PHE A 506 -17.41 -14.32 -0.70
N GLY A 507 -18.49 -15.09 -0.65
CA GLY A 507 -19.74 -14.81 -1.36
C GLY A 507 -20.60 -13.72 -0.73
N SER A 508 -20.30 -13.27 0.50
CA SER A 508 -21.14 -12.36 1.29
C SER A 508 -20.37 -11.11 1.76
N VAL A 509 -19.89 -11.10 3.01
CA VAL A 509 -19.20 -9.97 3.66
C VAL A 509 -18.00 -9.46 2.88
N TYR A 510 -17.28 -10.35 2.21
CA TYR A 510 -16.10 -9.99 1.42
C TYR A 510 -16.41 -9.58 -0.02
N ASN A 511 -17.68 -9.64 -0.47
CA ASN A 511 -18.09 -9.27 -1.82
C ASN A 511 -19.02 -8.06 -1.86
N CYS A 512 -18.55 -6.91 -1.38
CA CYS A 512 -19.25 -5.66 -1.58
C CYS A 512 -19.14 -5.21 -3.05
N THR A 513 -20.28 -5.10 -3.72
CA THR A 513 -20.40 -4.61 -5.11
C THR A 513 -20.98 -3.20 -5.20
N ILE A 514 -21.24 -2.55 -4.06
CA ILE A 514 -21.79 -1.19 -4.02
C ILE A 514 -20.72 -0.21 -4.53
N PRO A 515 -21.00 0.58 -5.58
CA PRO A 515 -20.04 1.56 -6.11
C PRO A 515 -19.65 2.61 -5.07
N ALA A 516 -18.38 3.01 -5.07
CA ALA A 516 -17.83 4.03 -4.17
C ALA A 516 -18.01 3.73 -2.65
N TYR A 517 -18.23 2.46 -2.29
CA TYR A 517 -18.41 2.06 -0.90
C TYR A 517 -17.11 2.22 -0.12
N LYS A 518 -17.12 3.07 0.91
CA LYS A 518 -16.00 3.27 1.85
C LYS A 518 -16.20 2.39 3.08
N ASN A 519 -15.23 1.52 3.38
CA ASN A 519 -15.26 0.62 4.53
C ASN A 519 -15.02 1.34 5.87
N HIS A 520 -15.94 2.21 6.24
CA HIS A 520 -16.07 2.68 7.60
C HIS A 520 -17.04 1.76 8.32
N ASN A 521 -16.64 1.17 9.45
CA ASN A 521 -17.58 0.38 10.24
C ASN A 521 -18.65 1.34 10.79
N ARG A 522 -19.87 1.23 10.24
CA ARG A 522 -21.04 2.04 10.59
C ARG A 522 -22.07 1.34 11.47
N SER A 523 -21.72 0.16 11.99
CA SER A 523 -22.63 -0.61 12.81
C SER A 523 -23.02 0.10 14.11
N PRO A 524 -24.22 -0.17 14.65
CA PRO A 524 -24.64 0.40 15.92
C PRO A 524 -23.71 0.10 17.11
N MET A 525 -22.91 -0.97 17.02
CA MET A 525 -21.93 -1.35 18.04
C MET A 525 -20.83 -0.30 18.25
N VAL A 526 -20.39 0.38 17.17
CA VAL A 526 -19.22 1.28 17.21
C VAL A 526 -19.57 2.74 16.93
N HIS A 527 -20.86 3.04 16.72
CA HIS A 527 -21.36 4.39 16.50
C HIS A 527 -21.96 5.00 17.76
N ARG A 528 -21.93 6.33 17.85
CA ARG A 528 -22.64 7.05 18.92
C ARG A 528 -24.14 6.71 18.83
N PRO A 529 -24.78 6.23 19.91
CA PRO A 529 -26.19 5.84 19.89
C PRO A 529 -27.12 6.97 19.43
N SER A 530 -28.12 6.63 18.61
CA SER A 530 -29.13 7.54 18.08
C SER A 530 -30.36 6.76 17.61
N LEU A 531 -31.54 7.40 17.54
CA LEU A 531 -32.75 6.79 16.96
C LEU A 531 -32.74 6.74 15.42
N LYS A 532 -31.69 7.29 14.77
CA LYS A 532 -31.58 7.46 13.31
C LYS A 532 -30.31 6.81 12.73
N MET A 533 -29.88 5.68 13.30
CA MET A 533 -28.68 4.99 12.81
C MET A 533 -29.01 4.23 11.52
N GLN A 534 -28.06 4.22 10.57
CA GLN A 534 -28.17 3.43 9.34
C GLN A 534 -27.73 2.00 9.63
N THR A 535 -28.57 1.04 9.28
CA THR A 535 -28.37 -0.38 9.59
C THR A 535 -28.21 -1.26 8.34
N ASP A 536 -28.16 -0.64 7.17
CA ASP A 536 -28.07 -1.35 5.89
C ASP A 536 -26.73 -2.08 5.75
N ILE A 537 -26.79 -3.25 5.13
CA ILE A 537 -25.64 -4.11 4.83
C ILE A 537 -25.77 -4.62 3.39
N TRP A 538 -24.65 -4.93 2.74
CA TRP A 538 -24.59 -5.34 1.33
C TRP A 538 -24.69 -6.86 1.12
N TYR A 539 -24.94 -7.62 2.17
CA TYR A 539 -24.93 -9.08 2.18
C TYR A 539 -26.02 -9.66 3.07
N ASN A 540 -26.30 -10.95 2.92
CA ASN A 540 -27.24 -11.67 3.77
C ASN A 540 -26.58 -12.07 5.11
N PRO A 541 -27.08 -11.62 6.29
CA PRO A 541 -26.54 -12.02 7.59
C PRO A 541 -26.46 -13.53 7.81
N ARG A 542 -27.36 -14.29 7.16
CA ARG A 542 -27.41 -15.75 7.29
C ARG A 542 -26.11 -16.42 6.86
N ASP A 543 -25.42 -15.88 5.86
CA ASP A 543 -24.17 -16.45 5.36
C ASP A 543 -23.05 -16.34 6.41
N VAL A 544 -23.03 -15.23 7.16
CA VAL A 544 -22.11 -15.05 8.30
C VAL A 544 -22.46 -15.99 9.44
N TYR A 545 -23.74 -16.14 9.78
CA TYR A 545 -24.16 -17.06 10.85
C TYR A 545 -23.87 -18.53 10.50
N GLU A 546 -24.05 -18.94 9.24
CA GLU A 546 -23.72 -20.30 8.80
C GLU A 546 -22.21 -20.52 8.76
N ALA A 547 -21.43 -19.56 8.25
CA ALA A 547 -19.96 -19.63 8.33
C ALA A 547 -19.47 -19.71 9.79
N TRP A 548 -20.06 -18.94 10.69
CA TRP A 548 -19.75 -18.98 12.12
C TRP A 548 -20.03 -20.36 12.73
N LYS A 549 -21.19 -20.94 12.42
CA LYS A 549 -21.57 -22.29 12.87
C LYS A 549 -20.57 -23.35 12.37
N LEU A 550 -20.24 -23.32 11.08
CA LEU A 550 -19.27 -24.26 10.47
C LEU A 550 -17.89 -24.16 11.13
N LEU A 551 -17.42 -22.95 11.46
CA LEU A 551 -16.18 -22.76 12.20
C LEU A 551 -16.27 -23.29 13.64
N LEU A 552 -17.39 -23.08 14.34
CA LEU A 552 -17.59 -23.61 15.68
C LEU A 552 -17.59 -25.14 15.72
N GLU A 553 -18.17 -25.81 14.73
CA GLU A 553 -18.22 -27.27 14.64
C GLU A 553 -16.81 -27.91 14.60
N VAL A 554 -15.86 -27.29 13.90
CA VAL A 554 -14.49 -27.79 13.78
C VAL A 554 -13.55 -27.28 14.88
N ALA A 555 -13.99 -26.30 15.68
CA ALA A 555 -13.19 -25.65 16.71
C ALA A 555 -12.52 -26.60 17.73
N PRO A 556 -13.15 -27.70 18.20
CA PRO A 556 -12.49 -28.63 19.11
C PRO A 556 -11.15 -29.18 18.58
N SER A 557 -11.05 -29.38 17.26
CA SER A 557 -9.85 -29.91 16.60
C SER A 557 -8.80 -28.85 16.25
N LEU A 558 -9.19 -27.57 16.17
CA LEU A 558 -8.33 -26.47 15.69
C LEU A 558 -8.05 -25.39 16.73
N ARG A 559 -8.54 -25.54 17.96
CA ARG A 559 -8.36 -24.55 19.06
C ARG A 559 -6.91 -24.20 19.42
N SER A 560 -5.93 -25.00 18.99
CA SER A 560 -4.49 -24.77 19.19
C SER A 560 -3.80 -24.11 18.00
N VAL A 561 -4.54 -23.85 16.90
CA VAL A 561 -4.04 -23.18 15.71
C VAL A 561 -4.38 -21.69 15.83
N ASP A 562 -3.35 -20.84 15.96
CA ASP A 562 -3.53 -19.41 16.25
C ASP A 562 -4.33 -18.67 15.17
N THR A 563 -4.05 -18.96 13.90
CA THR A 563 -4.80 -18.39 12.76
C THR A 563 -6.28 -18.76 12.78
N PHE A 564 -6.61 -20.00 13.17
CA PHE A 564 -7.99 -20.44 13.34
C PHE A 564 -8.67 -19.73 14.51
N ARG A 565 -7.98 -19.64 15.66
CA ARG A 565 -8.50 -18.90 16.83
C ARG A 565 -8.81 -17.44 16.47
N TYR A 566 -7.91 -16.78 15.74
CA TYR A 566 -8.10 -15.41 15.29
C TYR A 566 -9.37 -15.28 14.43
N ASP A 567 -9.52 -16.09 13.39
CA ASP A 567 -10.67 -15.98 12.49
C ASP A 567 -11.98 -16.39 13.17
N LEU A 568 -11.97 -17.40 14.04
CA LEU A 568 -13.14 -17.76 14.83
C LEU A 568 -13.59 -16.59 15.72
N VAL A 569 -12.64 -15.88 16.34
CA VAL A 569 -12.93 -14.68 17.15
C VAL A 569 -13.48 -13.56 16.27
N ASP A 570 -12.88 -13.28 15.11
CA ASP A 570 -13.34 -12.18 14.25
C ASP A 570 -14.71 -12.46 13.61
N VAL A 571 -14.98 -13.71 13.19
CA VAL A 571 -16.31 -14.13 12.71
C VAL A 571 -17.33 -14.09 13.85
N THR A 572 -16.96 -14.51 15.06
CA THR A 572 -17.84 -14.37 16.24
C THR A 572 -18.15 -12.90 16.51
N ARG A 573 -17.13 -12.02 16.51
CA ARG A 573 -17.30 -10.57 16.66
C ARG A 573 -18.23 -10.00 15.60
N GLN A 574 -18.12 -10.46 14.35
CA GLN A 574 -19.01 -10.06 13.26
C GLN A 574 -20.45 -10.52 13.50
N ALA A 575 -20.66 -11.75 13.96
CA ALA A 575 -21.99 -12.25 14.32
C ALA A 575 -22.61 -11.41 15.47
N VAL A 576 -21.84 -11.06 16.50
CA VAL A 576 -22.31 -10.17 17.58
C VAL A 576 -22.65 -8.78 17.04
N GLN A 577 -21.87 -8.23 16.10
CA GLN A 577 -22.16 -6.96 15.44
C GLN A 577 -23.50 -6.98 14.69
N LEU A 578 -23.80 -8.08 13.99
CA LEU A 578 -25.09 -8.28 13.32
C LEU A 578 -26.24 -8.37 14.34
N LEU A 579 -26.08 -9.13 15.41
CA LEU A 579 -27.07 -9.22 16.49
C LEU A 579 -27.32 -7.87 17.16
N THR A 580 -26.27 -7.09 17.44
CA THR A 580 -26.41 -5.72 17.98
C THR A 580 -27.26 -4.84 17.05
N THR A 581 -27.11 -5.00 15.74
CA THR A 581 -27.90 -4.26 14.76
C THR A 581 -29.38 -4.67 14.80
N GLN A 582 -29.66 -5.97 14.96
CA GLN A 582 -31.02 -6.48 15.09
C GLN A 582 -31.69 -5.97 16.37
N PHE A 583 -31.03 -6.12 17.52
CA PHE A 583 -31.55 -5.61 18.80
C PHE A 583 -31.71 -4.09 18.81
N TYR A 584 -30.83 -3.34 18.13
CA TYR A 584 -30.99 -1.90 17.97
C TYR A 584 -32.32 -1.55 17.28
N ILE A 585 -32.68 -2.27 16.22
CA ILE A 585 -33.93 -2.05 15.49
C ILE A 585 -35.13 -2.35 16.40
N GLU A 586 -35.12 -3.49 17.10
CA GLU A 586 -36.19 -3.86 18.04
C GLU A 586 -36.37 -2.82 19.16
N ILE A 587 -35.27 -2.36 19.75
CA ILE A 587 -35.29 -1.33 20.81
C ILE A 587 -35.83 -0.01 20.27
N ARG A 588 -35.37 0.43 19.09
CA ARG A 588 -35.84 1.66 18.46
C ARG A 588 -37.34 1.59 18.16
N ASP A 589 -37.80 0.50 17.58
CA ASP A 589 -39.19 0.32 17.16
C ASP A 589 -40.12 0.15 18.38
N SER A 590 -39.63 -0.43 19.49
CA SER A 590 -40.39 -0.51 20.74
C SER A 590 -40.45 0.82 21.51
N PHE A 591 -39.45 1.70 21.31
CA PHE A 591 -39.40 3.02 21.92
C PHE A 591 -40.31 4.04 21.21
N GLN A 592 -40.52 3.87 19.91
CA GLN A 592 -41.37 4.72 19.06
C GLN A 592 -42.84 4.32 19.17
#